data_AF-A0A1F5V0X8-F1
#
_entry.id   AF-A0A1F5V0X8-F1
#
_cell.length_a   1.000
_cell.length_b   1.000
_cell.length_c   1.000
_cell.angle_alpha   90.00
_cell.angle_beta   90.00
_cell.angle_gamma   90.00
#
_symmetry.space_group_name_H-M   'P 1'
#
loop_
_entity.id
_entity.type
_entity.pdbx_description
1 polymer ?
#
loop_
_entity_poly.entity_id
_entity_poly.type
_entity_poly.pdbx_seq_one_letter_code
_entity_poly.pdbx_strand_id
1 'polypeptide(L)'
;MNPAEFIDILQRVLDQLERSSAPKPSEAERKSIISLIGAWFSQLKPAFAAMLGDDSQLTPIDGLMDVFNKLIAGNRARSSLVRQVKAIRRLFTDSLLNGLTRAYWNLVAASSPAGYDEVVARRLKQLDATLGESYEQATLDLADSGRSTYRGAASELREVLTGVLHNLAPNEKVEATDWYREARKSGERKEAHPTRAERTRYILRSRGLGSSSTGEAEAHTKLVEDRLEAVVNANYKRGAAGTHGGSERTEVLASLQYLNALLRELLPG
;
A
#
# COMPACT_ATOMS: atom_id res chain seq x y z
N MET A 1 11.45 3.05 -7.41
CA MET A 1 10.21 2.54 -8.03
C MET A 1 9.35 1.93 -6.94
N ASN A 2 8.05 2.20 -6.93
CA ASN A 2 7.16 1.66 -5.91
C ASN A 2 6.91 0.16 -6.21
N PRO A 3 7.08 -0.76 -5.24
CA PRO A 3 6.79 -2.19 -5.45
C PRO A 3 5.40 -2.49 -6.02
N ALA A 4 4.39 -1.67 -5.68
CA ALA A 4 3.03 -1.79 -6.22
C ALA A 4 2.97 -1.56 -7.74
N GLU A 5 3.81 -0.66 -8.30
CA GLU A 5 3.84 -0.39 -9.74
C GLU A 5 4.23 -1.64 -10.54
N PHE A 6 5.07 -2.51 -9.97
CA PHE A 6 5.44 -3.76 -10.61
C PHE A 6 4.25 -4.73 -10.69
N ILE A 7 3.41 -4.79 -9.65
CA ILE A 7 2.18 -5.59 -9.65
C ILE A 7 1.23 -5.07 -10.74
N ASP A 8 1.10 -3.76 -10.88
CA ASP A 8 0.27 -3.15 -11.92
C ASP A 8 0.79 -3.45 -13.33
N ILE A 9 2.10 -3.46 -13.53
CA ILE A 9 2.71 -3.88 -14.80
C ILE A 9 2.36 -5.35 -15.08
N LEU A 10 2.53 -6.24 -14.11
CA LEU A 10 2.18 -7.67 -14.26
C LEU A 10 0.70 -7.87 -14.55
N GLN A 11 -0.19 -7.14 -13.87
CA GLN A 11 -1.64 -7.22 -14.10
C GLN A 11 -2.00 -6.76 -15.51
N ARG A 12 -1.43 -5.65 -16.00
CA ARG A 12 -1.69 -5.18 -17.37
C ARG A 12 -1.26 -6.19 -18.42
N VAL A 13 -0.10 -6.83 -18.26
CA VAL A 13 0.35 -7.90 -19.16
C VAL A 13 -0.59 -9.10 -19.10
N LEU A 14 -1.04 -9.46 -17.90
CA LEU A 14 -2.00 -10.56 -17.72
C LEU A 14 -3.33 -10.26 -18.42
N ASP A 15 -3.90 -9.08 -18.21
CA ASP A 15 -5.17 -8.65 -18.82
C ASP A 15 -5.07 -8.64 -20.35
N GLN A 16 -3.94 -8.15 -20.89
CA GLN A 16 -3.68 -8.19 -22.34
C GLN A 16 -3.70 -9.62 -22.86
N LEU A 17 -3.01 -10.54 -22.18
CA LEU A 17 -2.96 -11.94 -22.56
C LEU A 17 -4.30 -12.66 -22.42
N GLU A 18 -5.13 -12.32 -21.43
CA GLU A 18 -6.41 -12.99 -21.21
C GLU A 18 -7.54 -12.47 -22.11
N ARG A 19 -7.42 -11.24 -22.64
CA ARG A 19 -8.43 -10.65 -23.55
C ARG A 19 -8.53 -11.33 -24.91
N SER A 20 -7.44 -11.90 -25.42
CA SER A 20 -7.42 -12.51 -26.77
C SER A 20 -7.60 -14.02 -26.70
N SER A 21 -8.50 -14.54 -27.54
CA SER A 21 -8.78 -15.98 -27.69
C SER A 21 -7.77 -16.72 -28.58
N ALA A 22 -6.86 -16.00 -29.25
CA ALA A 22 -5.90 -16.61 -30.16
C ALA A 22 -4.93 -17.55 -29.41
N PRO A 23 -4.59 -18.74 -29.95
CA PRO A 23 -3.73 -19.71 -29.25
C PRO A 23 -2.29 -19.22 -29.04
N LYS A 24 -1.83 -18.27 -29.85
CA LYS A 24 -0.49 -17.66 -29.80
C LYS A 24 -0.58 -16.17 -29.44
N PRO A 25 0.45 -15.61 -28.78
CA PRO A 25 0.52 -14.16 -28.55
C PRO A 25 0.79 -13.41 -29.86
N SER A 26 0.13 -12.27 -30.01
CA SER A 26 0.41 -11.25 -31.02
C SER A 26 1.81 -10.66 -30.84
N GLU A 27 2.30 -9.97 -31.87
CA GLU A 27 3.59 -9.27 -31.81
C GLU A 27 3.62 -8.18 -30.73
N ALA A 28 2.52 -7.44 -30.58
CA ALA A 28 2.39 -6.42 -29.53
C ALA A 28 2.51 -7.02 -28.12
N GLU A 29 1.82 -8.14 -27.86
CA GLU A 29 1.93 -8.85 -26.58
C GLU A 29 3.35 -9.35 -26.32
N ARG A 30 4.02 -9.90 -27.34
CA ARG A 30 5.43 -10.31 -27.22
C ARG A 30 6.32 -9.13 -26.84
N LYS A 31 6.16 -7.98 -27.50
CA LYS A 31 6.92 -6.77 -27.23
C LYS A 31 6.69 -6.29 -25.79
N SER A 32 5.45 -6.28 -25.31
CA SER A 32 5.14 -5.93 -23.92
C SER A 32 5.83 -6.87 -22.93
N ILE A 33 5.83 -8.18 -23.19
CA ILE A 33 6.51 -9.13 -22.31
C ILE A 33 8.03 -8.95 -22.34
N ILE A 34 8.63 -8.79 -23.52
CA ILE A 34 10.08 -8.53 -23.65
C ILE A 34 10.46 -7.25 -22.91
N SER A 35 9.63 -6.21 -23.01
CA SER A 35 9.83 -4.95 -22.28
C SER A 35 9.77 -5.15 -20.76
N LEU A 36 8.83 -5.97 -20.26
CA LEU A 36 8.73 -6.32 -18.84
C LEU A 36 10.00 -7.04 -18.35
N ILE A 37 10.47 -8.05 -19.10
CA ILE A 37 11.69 -8.81 -18.76
C ILE A 37 12.91 -7.88 -18.77
N GLY A 38 13.04 -7.05 -19.80
CA GLY A 38 14.13 -6.07 -19.89
C GLY A 38 14.11 -5.08 -18.73
N ALA A 39 12.93 -4.53 -18.38
CA ALA A 39 12.78 -3.64 -17.23
C ALA A 39 13.10 -4.32 -15.90
N TRP A 40 12.73 -5.60 -15.74
CA TRP A 40 13.08 -6.38 -14.55
C TRP A 40 14.59 -6.40 -14.30
N PHE A 41 15.37 -6.86 -15.28
CA PHE A 41 16.82 -7.02 -15.10
C PHE A 41 17.58 -5.69 -15.09
N SER A 42 17.13 -4.69 -15.84
CA SER A 42 17.87 -3.42 -15.98
C SER A 42 17.54 -2.38 -14.92
N GLN A 43 16.31 -2.36 -14.39
CA GLN A 43 15.83 -1.28 -13.52
C GLN A 43 15.23 -1.80 -12.21
N LEU A 44 14.30 -2.77 -12.28
CA LEU A 44 13.53 -3.18 -11.11
C LEU A 44 14.37 -3.99 -10.12
N LYS A 45 15.06 -5.03 -10.58
CA LYS A 45 15.88 -5.90 -9.74
C LYS A 45 16.96 -5.10 -9.00
N PRO A 46 17.78 -4.25 -9.65
CA PRO A 46 18.77 -3.43 -8.95
C PRO A 46 18.14 -2.52 -7.88
N ALA A 47 17.01 -1.89 -8.19
CA ALA A 47 16.32 -1.03 -7.24
C ALA A 47 15.78 -1.82 -6.03
N PHE A 48 15.21 -3.00 -6.26
CA PHE A 48 14.70 -3.87 -5.21
C PHE A 48 15.81 -4.49 -4.36
N ALA A 49 16.92 -4.90 -4.97
CA ALA A 49 18.09 -5.39 -4.25
C ALA A 49 18.69 -4.31 -3.34
N ALA A 50 18.78 -3.07 -3.83
CA ALA A 50 19.22 -1.93 -3.03
C ALA A 50 18.30 -1.65 -1.82
N MET A 51 16.98 -1.87 -1.98
CA MET A 51 16.01 -1.74 -0.87
C MET A 51 16.13 -2.88 0.15
N LEU A 52 16.29 -4.12 -0.31
CA LEU A 52 16.35 -5.29 0.56
C LEU A 52 17.72 -5.46 1.24
N GLY A 53 18.78 -4.88 0.67
CA GLY A 53 20.16 -5.05 1.11
C GLY A 53 20.79 -6.38 0.69
N ASP A 54 20.03 -7.24 0.01
CA ASP A 54 20.45 -8.55 -0.49
C ASP A 54 19.60 -8.93 -1.72
N ASP A 55 20.22 -9.51 -2.75
CA ASP A 55 19.55 -9.94 -3.97
C ASP A 55 19.06 -11.40 -3.91
N SER A 56 19.45 -12.16 -2.89
CA SER A 56 19.12 -13.59 -2.76
C SER A 56 17.61 -13.84 -2.82
N GLN A 57 16.83 -12.93 -2.23
CA GLN A 57 15.36 -12.99 -2.19
C GLN A 57 14.72 -12.81 -3.59
N LEU A 58 15.43 -12.20 -4.55
CA LEU A 58 14.94 -11.95 -5.90
C LEU A 58 15.25 -13.10 -6.88
N THR A 59 16.19 -13.99 -6.52
CA THR A 59 16.61 -15.13 -7.36
C THR A 59 15.45 -16.01 -7.84
N PRO A 60 14.43 -16.33 -7.02
CA PRO A 60 13.30 -17.11 -7.49
C PRO A 60 12.50 -16.42 -8.61
N ILE A 61 12.43 -15.08 -8.63
CA ILE A 61 11.79 -14.34 -9.73
C ILE A 61 12.67 -14.34 -10.98
N ASP A 62 13.99 -14.24 -10.85
CA ASP A 62 14.92 -14.34 -11.99
C ASP A 62 14.72 -15.65 -12.75
N GLY A 63 14.62 -16.77 -12.03
CA GLY A 63 14.33 -18.08 -12.63
C GLY A 63 13.00 -18.09 -13.39
N LEU A 64 11.97 -17.42 -12.87
CA LEU A 64 10.69 -17.29 -13.58
C LEU A 64 10.78 -16.36 -14.79
N MET A 65 11.56 -15.29 -14.74
CA MET A 65 11.78 -14.38 -15.87
C MET A 65 12.56 -15.05 -17.00
N ASP A 66 13.55 -15.89 -16.66
CA ASP A 66 14.29 -16.69 -17.64
C ASP A 66 13.41 -17.72 -18.34
N VAL A 67 12.55 -18.41 -17.59
CA VAL A 67 11.53 -19.29 -18.17
C VAL A 67 10.60 -18.49 -19.07
N PHE A 68 10.18 -17.29 -18.65
CA PHE A 68 9.30 -16.45 -19.45
C PHE A 68 9.94 -16.05 -20.78
N ASN A 69 11.21 -15.66 -20.76
CA ASN A 69 11.99 -15.34 -21.96
C ASN A 69 12.07 -16.53 -22.92
N LYS A 70 12.37 -17.73 -22.39
CA LYS A 70 12.42 -18.98 -23.17
C LYS A 70 11.07 -19.33 -23.82
N LEU A 71 9.95 -19.11 -23.11
CA LEU A 71 8.61 -19.37 -23.64
C LEU A 71 8.28 -18.47 -24.84
N ILE A 72 8.68 -17.19 -24.80
CA ILE A 72 8.47 -16.23 -25.90
C ILE A 72 9.30 -16.62 -27.11
N ALA A 73 10.60 -16.88 -26.89
CA ALA A 73 11.54 -17.27 -27.94
C ALA A 73 11.08 -18.55 -28.65
N GLY A 74 10.57 -19.53 -27.89
CA GLY A 74 10.05 -20.80 -28.40
C GLY A 74 8.65 -20.75 -29.02
N ASN A 75 8.04 -19.57 -29.19
CA ASN A 75 6.70 -19.41 -29.77
C ASN A 75 5.63 -20.30 -29.09
N ARG A 76 5.65 -20.37 -27.76
CA ARG A 76 4.78 -21.25 -26.98
C ARG A 76 3.33 -20.74 -26.93
N ALA A 77 2.43 -21.63 -26.50
CA ALA A 77 1.02 -21.32 -26.35
C ALA A 77 0.79 -20.19 -25.33
N ARG A 78 -0.22 -19.36 -25.59
CA ARG A 78 -0.65 -18.25 -24.71
C ARG A 78 -0.90 -18.70 -23.27
N SER A 79 -1.50 -19.87 -23.09
CA SER A 79 -1.79 -20.43 -21.76
C SER A 79 -0.54 -20.64 -20.91
N SER A 80 0.60 -20.99 -21.52
CA SER A 80 1.88 -21.10 -20.83
C SER A 80 2.40 -19.74 -20.36
N LEU A 81 2.24 -18.69 -21.17
CA LEU A 81 2.62 -17.32 -20.81
C LEU A 81 1.75 -16.78 -19.67
N VAL A 82 0.43 -16.97 -19.75
CA VAL A 82 -0.52 -16.61 -18.67
C VAL A 82 -0.15 -17.29 -17.35
N ARG A 83 0.13 -18.60 -17.39
CA ARG A 83 0.58 -19.35 -16.21
C ARG A 83 1.86 -18.75 -15.62
N GLN A 84 2.80 -18.36 -16.48
CA GLN A 84 4.08 -17.79 -16.04
C GLN A 84 3.90 -16.42 -15.38
N VAL A 85 3.09 -15.53 -15.95
CA VAL A 85 2.78 -14.22 -15.33
C VAL A 85 2.11 -14.40 -13.96
N LYS A 86 1.15 -15.33 -13.85
CA LYS A 86 0.49 -15.65 -12.58
C LYS A 86 1.48 -16.17 -11.54
N ALA A 87 2.43 -17.02 -11.94
CA ALA A 87 3.47 -17.51 -11.05
C ALA A 87 4.39 -16.39 -10.54
N ILE A 88 4.85 -15.49 -11.43
CA ILE A 88 5.68 -14.33 -11.07
C ILE A 88 4.93 -13.43 -10.09
N ARG A 89 3.69 -13.06 -10.42
CA ARG A 89 2.87 -12.17 -9.59
C ARG A 89 2.62 -12.77 -8.21
N ARG A 90 2.26 -14.05 -8.14
CA ARG A 90 2.04 -14.74 -6.87
C ARG A 90 3.29 -14.73 -6.01
N LEU A 91 4.43 -15.16 -6.56
CA LEU A 91 5.69 -15.17 -5.84
C LEU A 91 6.10 -13.77 -5.34
N PHE A 92 5.95 -12.74 -6.19
CA PHE A 92 6.24 -11.37 -5.80
C PHE A 92 5.34 -10.89 -4.65
N THR A 93 4.04 -11.15 -4.74
CA THR A 93 3.06 -10.75 -3.71
C THR A 93 3.32 -11.50 -2.41
N ASP A 94 3.42 -12.83 -2.47
CA ASP A 94 3.51 -13.70 -1.29
C ASP A 94 4.85 -13.54 -0.55
N SER A 95 5.96 -13.30 -1.28
CA SER A 95 7.32 -13.37 -0.71
C SER A 95 8.05 -12.03 -0.61
N LEU A 96 7.74 -11.05 -1.47
CA LEU A 96 8.56 -9.85 -1.59
C LEU A 96 7.81 -8.56 -1.30
N LEU A 97 6.52 -8.49 -1.59
CA LEU A 97 5.76 -7.24 -1.51
C LEU A 97 5.88 -6.61 -0.13
N ASN A 98 5.71 -7.38 0.94
CA ASN A 98 5.79 -6.86 2.31
C ASN A 98 7.19 -6.33 2.67
N GLY A 99 8.24 -7.08 2.33
CA GLY A 99 9.63 -6.68 2.60
C GLY A 99 10.02 -5.45 1.80
N LEU A 100 9.71 -5.45 0.51
CA LEU A 100 9.98 -4.33 -0.40
C LEU A 100 9.16 -3.10 -0.05
N THR A 101 7.88 -3.24 0.30
CA THR A 101 7.03 -2.12 0.70
C THR A 101 7.58 -1.46 1.95
N ARG A 102 7.94 -2.26 2.97
CA ARG A 102 8.59 -1.74 4.19
C ARG A 102 9.90 -1.02 3.87
N ALA A 103 10.76 -1.63 3.06
CA ALA A 103 12.06 -1.06 2.69
C ALA A 103 11.92 0.22 1.85
N TYR A 104 11.01 0.21 0.88
CA TYR A 104 10.67 1.37 0.04
C TYR A 104 10.21 2.54 0.91
N TRP A 105 9.31 2.32 1.86
CA TRP A 105 8.83 3.39 2.74
C TRP A 105 9.91 3.91 3.67
N ASN A 106 10.79 3.05 4.19
CA ASN A 106 11.97 3.49 4.94
C ASN A 106 12.90 4.39 4.10
N LEU A 107 13.02 4.13 2.80
CA LEU A 107 13.87 4.91 1.89
C LEU A 107 13.23 6.26 1.52
N VAL A 108 11.92 6.25 1.24
CA VAL A 108 11.14 7.47 0.96
C VAL A 108 11.12 8.39 2.18
N ALA A 109 11.04 7.82 3.38
CA ALA A 109 11.14 8.56 4.64
C ALA A 109 12.42 9.39 4.76
N ALA A 110 13.55 8.84 4.29
CA ALA A 110 14.84 9.55 4.32
C ALA A 110 14.90 10.70 3.30
N SER A 111 14.02 10.68 2.28
CA SER A 111 14.06 11.61 1.15
C SER A 111 13.09 12.78 1.29
N SER A 112 12.06 12.67 2.13
CA SER A 112 11.10 13.76 2.38
C SER A 112 11.34 14.41 3.74
N PRO A 113 11.51 15.75 3.83
CA PRO A 113 11.56 16.44 5.10
C PRO A 113 10.33 16.08 5.94
N ALA A 114 10.56 15.43 7.08
CA ALA A 114 9.51 15.02 8.03
C ALA A 114 8.39 14.11 7.47
N GLY A 115 8.61 13.45 6.33
CA GLY A 115 7.63 12.52 5.75
C GLY A 115 6.44 13.18 5.04
N TYR A 116 6.54 14.46 4.66
CA TYR A 116 5.51 15.14 3.87
C TYR A 116 5.34 14.50 2.48
N ASP A 117 4.10 14.34 2.02
CA ASP A 117 3.79 13.82 0.70
C ASP A 117 2.84 14.77 -0.05
N GLU A 118 3.38 15.50 -1.03
CA GLU A 118 2.67 16.53 -1.80
C GLU A 118 1.44 15.96 -2.54
N VAL A 119 1.53 14.72 -3.03
CA VAL A 119 0.42 14.08 -3.75
C VAL A 119 -0.72 13.79 -2.79
N VAL A 120 -0.40 13.28 -1.60
CA VAL A 120 -1.39 13.02 -0.54
C VAL A 120 -2.00 14.33 -0.06
N ALA A 121 -1.20 15.34 0.28
CA ALA A 121 -1.67 16.65 0.74
C ALA A 121 -2.66 17.28 -0.26
N ARG A 122 -2.30 17.31 -1.54
CA ARG A 122 -3.17 17.83 -2.60
C ARG A 122 -4.49 17.06 -2.71
N ARG A 123 -4.45 15.72 -2.69
CA ARG A 123 -5.66 14.88 -2.80
C ARG A 123 -6.54 14.98 -1.56
N LEU A 124 -5.94 15.14 -0.37
CA LEU A 124 -6.67 15.42 0.85
C LEU A 124 -7.42 16.75 0.72
N LYS A 125 -6.74 17.83 0.33
CA LYS A 125 -7.39 19.14 0.11
C LYS A 125 -8.53 19.10 -0.91
N GLN A 126 -8.40 18.27 -1.95
CA GLN A 126 -9.46 18.06 -2.95
C GLN A 126 -10.66 17.28 -2.38
N LEU A 127 -10.40 16.30 -1.51
CA LEU A 127 -11.46 15.55 -0.83
C LEU A 127 -12.16 16.40 0.23
N ASP A 128 -11.38 17.08 1.06
CA ASP A 128 -11.81 17.90 2.19
C ASP A 128 -10.65 18.84 2.60
N ALA A 129 -10.87 20.16 2.51
CA ALA A 129 -9.84 21.15 2.78
C ALA A 129 -9.29 21.05 4.22
N THR A 130 -10.17 20.79 5.20
CA THR A 130 -9.80 20.67 6.60
C THR A 130 -8.91 19.45 6.85
N LEU A 131 -9.20 18.31 6.20
CA LEU A 131 -8.31 17.14 6.30
C LEU A 131 -6.93 17.41 5.68
N GLY A 132 -6.88 18.19 4.60
CA GLY A 132 -5.62 18.64 4.01
C GLY A 132 -4.80 19.53 4.95
N GLU A 133 -5.47 20.47 5.62
CA GLU A 133 -4.84 21.36 6.61
C GLU A 133 -4.34 20.60 7.85
N SER A 134 -5.14 19.68 8.40
CA SER A 134 -4.71 18.82 9.52
C SER A 134 -3.49 17.97 9.17
N TYR A 135 -3.44 17.42 7.95
CA TYR A 135 -2.27 16.69 7.47
C TYR A 135 -1.03 17.57 7.39
N GLU A 136 -1.15 18.75 6.78
CA GLU A 136 -0.05 19.71 6.68
C GLU A 136 0.46 20.14 8.06
N GLN A 137 -0.44 20.47 8.98
CA GLN A 137 -0.08 20.82 10.35
C GLN A 137 0.67 19.68 11.06
N ALA A 138 0.19 18.44 10.93
CA ALA A 138 0.87 17.29 11.52
C ALA A 138 2.29 17.09 10.96
N THR A 139 2.49 17.31 9.67
CA THR A 139 3.82 17.20 9.04
C THR A 139 4.77 18.33 9.45
N LEU A 140 4.27 19.57 9.58
CA LEU A 140 5.04 20.71 10.11
C LEU A 140 5.47 20.46 11.56
N ASP A 141 4.52 19.96 12.36
CA ASP A 141 4.75 19.57 13.75
C ASP A 141 5.83 18.49 13.90
N LEU A 142 5.91 17.55 12.94
CA LEU A 142 6.94 16.50 12.92
C LEU A 142 8.28 17.01 12.39
N ALA A 143 8.29 18.08 11.61
CA ALA A 143 9.51 18.73 11.12
C ALA A 143 10.24 19.50 12.22
N ASP A 144 9.50 20.05 13.18
CA ASP A 144 10.08 20.76 14.33
C ASP A 144 10.68 19.77 15.35
N SER A 145 12.00 19.59 15.31
CA SER A 145 12.74 18.75 16.26
C SER A 145 12.80 19.32 17.69
N GLY A 146 12.42 20.57 17.89
CA GLY A 146 12.39 21.25 19.19
C GLY A 146 11.15 20.94 20.02
N ARG A 147 10.15 20.23 19.48
CA ARG A 147 8.93 19.93 20.23
C ARG A 147 9.18 18.96 21.38
N SER A 148 8.53 19.26 22.50
CA SER A 148 8.53 18.42 23.70
C SER A 148 7.66 17.16 23.56
N THR A 149 6.67 17.17 22.66
CA THR A 149 5.77 16.03 22.38
C THR A 149 5.27 16.09 20.94
N TYR A 150 4.93 14.92 20.40
CA TYR A 150 4.35 14.72 19.07
C TYR A 150 2.94 14.11 19.14
N ARG A 151 2.31 14.10 20.32
CA ARG A 151 0.92 13.62 20.51
C ARG A 151 -0.09 14.39 19.67
N GLY A 152 0.08 15.71 19.59
CA GLY A 152 -0.77 16.56 18.74
C GLY A 152 -0.73 16.07 17.29
N ALA A 153 0.49 15.94 16.75
CA ALA A 153 0.69 15.39 15.40
C ALA A 153 0.10 13.99 15.23
N ALA A 154 0.32 13.07 16.17
CA ALA A 154 -0.26 11.72 16.11
C ALA A 154 -1.80 11.74 16.11
N SER A 155 -2.41 12.67 16.85
CA SER A 155 -3.87 12.82 16.92
C SER A 155 -4.41 13.39 15.61
N GLU A 156 -3.78 14.43 15.06
CA GLU A 156 -4.12 15.00 13.75
C GLU A 156 -4.07 13.92 12.65
N LEU A 157 -3.02 13.08 12.62
CA LEU A 157 -2.91 11.99 11.64
C LEU A 157 -4.03 10.95 11.79
N ARG A 158 -4.46 10.67 13.03
CA ARG A 158 -5.60 9.77 13.29
C ARG A 158 -6.91 10.39 12.80
N GLU A 159 -7.10 11.69 13.00
CA GLU A 159 -8.28 12.41 12.50
C GLU A 159 -8.29 12.47 10.97
N VAL A 160 -7.14 12.71 10.32
CA VAL A 160 -7.01 12.64 8.86
C VAL A 160 -7.47 11.28 8.33
N LEU A 161 -6.94 10.19 8.87
CA LEU A 161 -7.36 8.83 8.47
C LEU A 161 -8.86 8.62 8.69
N THR A 162 -9.38 9.07 9.83
CA THR A 162 -10.80 8.93 10.18
C THR A 162 -11.68 9.68 9.19
N GLY A 163 -11.40 10.96 8.96
CA GLY A 163 -12.14 11.81 8.04
C GLY A 163 -12.15 11.25 6.63
N VAL A 164 -11.00 10.78 6.13
CA VAL A 164 -10.91 10.14 4.81
C VAL A 164 -11.82 8.92 4.72
N LEU A 165 -11.76 8.03 5.71
CA LEU A 165 -12.57 6.82 5.72
C LEU A 165 -14.06 7.13 5.84
N HIS A 166 -14.45 8.14 6.62
CA HIS A 166 -15.85 8.55 6.76
C HIS A 166 -16.39 9.23 5.49
N ASN A 167 -15.59 10.08 4.84
CA ASN A 167 -15.97 10.74 3.59
C ASN A 167 -16.12 9.73 2.44
N LEU A 168 -15.20 8.78 2.32
CA LEU A 168 -15.18 7.83 1.20
C LEU A 168 -16.05 6.59 1.43
N ALA A 169 -16.27 6.20 2.69
CA ALA A 169 -17.09 5.05 3.06
C ALA A 169 -18.08 5.40 4.18
N PRO A 170 -19.13 6.21 3.90
CA PRO A 170 -20.20 6.48 4.84
C PRO A 170 -20.87 5.21 5.38
N ASN A 171 -21.41 5.27 6.60
CA ASN A 171 -21.98 4.11 7.29
C ASN A 171 -23.02 3.41 6.42
N GLU A 172 -23.95 4.18 5.89
CA GLU A 172 -25.10 3.72 5.14
C GLU A 172 -24.66 2.95 3.90
N LYS A 173 -23.59 3.41 3.26
CA LYS A 173 -23.03 2.76 2.07
C LYS A 173 -22.34 1.44 2.38
N VAL A 174 -21.57 1.38 3.47
CA VAL A 174 -20.89 0.14 3.88
C VAL A 174 -21.90 -0.88 4.39
N GLU A 175 -22.84 -0.44 5.22
CA GLU A 175 -23.90 -1.27 5.81
C GLU A 175 -24.86 -1.85 4.76
N ALA A 176 -25.04 -1.17 3.62
CA ALA A 176 -25.85 -1.66 2.52
C ALA A 176 -25.19 -2.81 1.73
N THR A 177 -23.90 -3.07 1.90
CA THR A 177 -23.21 -4.13 1.15
C THR A 177 -23.59 -5.54 1.63
N ASP A 178 -23.63 -6.51 0.72
CA ASP A 178 -24.03 -7.89 1.04
C ASP A 178 -23.12 -8.53 2.07
N TRP A 179 -21.80 -8.42 1.87
CA TRP A 179 -20.80 -9.00 2.78
C TRP A 179 -20.91 -8.44 4.21
N TYR A 180 -21.28 -7.16 4.38
CA TYR A 180 -21.47 -6.57 5.70
C TYR A 180 -22.74 -7.10 6.37
N ARG A 181 -23.85 -7.18 5.61
CA ARG A 181 -25.14 -7.69 6.09
C ARG A 181 -25.05 -9.16 6.45
N GLU A 182 -24.32 -9.94 5.68
CA GLU A 182 -24.06 -11.35 5.95
C GLU A 182 -23.26 -11.53 7.24
N ALA A 183 -22.15 -10.79 7.41
CA ALA A 183 -21.34 -10.85 8.64
C ALA A 183 -22.13 -10.44 9.91
N ARG A 184 -23.07 -9.49 9.78
CA ARG A 184 -24.03 -9.13 10.85
C ARG A 184 -24.99 -10.27 11.16
N LYS A 185 -25.60 -10.86 10.12
CA LYS A 185 -26.60 -11.94 10.26
C LYS A 185 -26.00 -13.22 10.82
N SER A 186 -24.76 -13.55 10.45
CA SER A 186 -24.05 -14.72 10.95
C SER A 186 -23.58 -14.57 12.40
N GLY A 187 -23.59 -13.35 12.94
CA GLY A 187 -23.04 -13.04 14.26
C GLY A 187 -21.51 -12.97 14.31
N GLU A 188 -20.84 -13.07 13.15
CA GLU A 188 -19.38 -12.87 13.03
C GLU A 188 -19.00 -11.44 13.41
N ARG A 189 -19.88 -10.48 13.13
CA ARG A 189 -19.71 -9.07 13.45
C ARG A 189 -20.71 -8.59 14.51
N LYS A 190 -20.20 -8.00 15.60
CA LYS A 190 -21.01 -7.51 16.73
C LYS A 190 -21.14 -5.99 16.79
N GLU A 191 -20.25 -5.28 16.11
CA GLU A 191 -20.15 -3.82 16.16
C GLU A 191 -21.33 -3.14 15.44
N ALA A 192 -21.90 -2.12 16.08
CA ALA A 192 -23.05 -1.37 15.59
C ALA A 192 -22.76 -0.51 14.36
N HIS A 193 -21.48 -0.20 14.09
CA HIS A 193 -21.06 0.61 12.94
C HIS A 193 -19.84 0.00 12.26
N PRO A 194 -19.61 0.29 10.96
CA PRO A 194 -18.41 -0.13 10.22
C PRO A 194 -17.13 0.27 10.93
N THR A 195 -16.24 -0.71 11.12
CA THR A 195 -14.88 -0.46 11.58
C THR A 195 -14.10 0.26 10.48
N ARG A 196 -12.98 0.90 10.84
CA ARG A 196 -12.12 1.57 9.86
C ARG A 196 -11.51 0.60 8.84
N ALA A 197 -11.13 -0.62 9.27
CA ALA A 197 -10.71 -1.68 8.35
C ALA A 197 -11.80 -2.02 7.32
N GLU A 198 -13.06 -2.12 7.73
CA GLU A 198 -14.17 -2.43 6.82
C GLU A 198 -14.51 -1.27 5.88
N ARG A 199 -14.28 -0.03 6.31
CA ARG A 199 -14.32 1.12 5.40
C ARG A 199 -13.22 1.05 4.36
N THR A 200 -11.99 0.71 4.77
CA THR A 200 -10.88 0.44 3.84
C THR A 200 -11.26 -0.65 2.83
N ARG A 201 -11.81 -1.78 3.29
CA ARG A 201 -12.34 -2.85 2.42
C ARG A 201 -13.34 -2.32 1.40
N TYR A 202 -14.31 -1.54 1.87
CA TYR A 202 -15.36 -0.97 1.03
C TYR A 202 -14.77 -0.08 -0.07
N ILE A 203 -13.86 0.85 0.28
CA ILE A 203 -13.24 1.78 -0.66
C ILE A 203 -12.51 1.01 -1.76
N LEU A 204 -11.67 0.05 -1.38
CA LEU A 204 -10.85 -0.70 -2.34
C LEU A 204 -11.70 -1.63 -3.24
N ARG A 205 -12.73 -2.29 -2.69
CA ARG A 205 -13.66 -3.09 -3.50
C ARG A 205 -14.47 -2.23 -4.48
N SER A 206 -14.88 -1.02 -4.07
CA SER A 206 -15.58 -0.08 -4.96
C SER A 206 -14.73 0.36 -6.15
N ARG A 207 -13.39 0.21 -6.03
CA ARG A 207 -12.40 0.47 -7.09
C ARG A 207 -12.02 -0.78 -7.90
N GLY A 208 -12.70 -1.90 -7.68
CA GLY A 208 -12.45 -3.15 -8.40
C GLY A 208 -11.23 -3.93 -7.91
N LEU A 209 -10.67 -3.60 -6.74
CA LEU A 209 -9.57 -4.37 -6.17
C LEU A 209 -10.07 -5.68 -5.54
N GLY A 210 -9.29 -6.75 -5.75
CA GLY A 210 -9.63 -8.10 -5.30
C GLY A 210 -9.49 -8.31 -3.79
N SER A 211 -10.02 -9.43 -3.30
CA SER A 211 -10.07 -9.78 -1.87
C SER A 211 -8.71 -9.83 -1.17
N SER A 212 -7.66 -10.26 -1.87
CA SER A 212 -6.30 -10.32 -1.33
C SER A 212 -5.77 -8.92 -1.02
N SER A 213 -5.85 -8.00 -2.00
CA SER A 213 -5.40 -6.61 -1.84
C SER A 213 -6.23 -5.87 -0.78
N THR A 214 -7.53 -6.15 -0.67
CA THR A 214 -8.35 -5.54 0.39
C THR A 214 -7.94 -6.01 1.79
N GLY A 215 -7.61 -7.29 1.96
CA GLY A 215 -7.20 -7.84 3.25
C GLY A 215 -5.87 -7.27 3.76
N GLU A 216 -4.90 -7.04 2.86
CA GLU A 216 -3.63 -6.41 3.20
C GLU A 216 -3.82 -4.96 3.64
N ALA A 217 -4.61 -4.18 2.90
CA ALA A 217 -4.89 -2.79 3.25
C ALA A 217 -5.70 -2.64 4.54
N GLU A 218 -6.61 -3.58 4.83
CA GLU A 218 -7.29 -3.69 6.13
C GLU A 218 -6.28 -3.87 7.28
N ALA A 219 -5.33 -4.80 7.13
CA ALA A 219 -4.29 -5.04 8.11
C ALA A 219 -3.37 -3.83 8.29
N HIS A 220 -3.01 -3.15 7.19
CA HIS A 220 -2.23 -1.90 7.23
C HIS A 220 -2.98 -0.77 7.94
N THR A 221 -4.28 -0.61 7.69
CA THR A 221 -5.12 0.38 8.38
C THR A 221 -5.06 0.16 9.88
N LYS A 222 -5.30 -1.09 10.33
CA LYS A 222 -5.24 -1.44 11.75
C LYS A 222 -3.86 -1.17 12.36
N LEU A 223 -2.78 -1.53 11.66
CA LEU A 223 -1.42 -1.28 12.12
C LEU A 223 -1.13 0.22 12.33
N VAL A 224 -1.56 1.07 11.40
CA VAL A 224 -1.40 2.54 11.52
C VAL A 224 -2.14 3.04 12.76
N GLU A 225 -3.39 2.62 12.93
CA GLU A 225 -4.21 3.03 14.07
C GLU A 225 -3.62 2.61 15.41
N ASP A 226 -3.24 1.33 15.54
CA ASP A 226 -2.69 0.78 16.78
C ASP A 226 -1.42 1.55 17.20
N ARG A 227 -0.58 1.94 16.23
CA ARG A 227 0.63 2.73 16.49
C ARG A 227 0.34 4.17 16.90
N LEU A 228 -0.54 4.86 16.17
CA LEU A 228 -0.93 6.23 16.52
C LEU A 228 -1.60 6.27 17.89
N GLU A 229 -2.46 5.28 18.20
CA GLU A 229 -3.09 5.13 19.51
C GLU A 229 -2.07 4.87 20.62
N ALA A 230 -1.09 3.99 20.38
CA ALA A 230 -0.03 3.72 21.35
C ALA A 230 0.74 5.00 21.70
N VAL A 231 1.06 5.84 20.71
CA VAL A 231 1.71 7.14 20.97
C VAL A 231 0.82 8.06 21.81
N VAL A 232 -0.47 8.19 21.44
CA VAL A 232 -1.41 9.04 22.18
C VAL A 232 -1.59 8.57 23.63
N ASN A 233 -1.61 7.26 23.88
CA ASN A 233 -1.87 6.67 25.19
C ASN A 233 -0.61 6.53 26.06
N ALA A 234 0.57 6.41 25.47
CA ALA A 234 1.83 6.18 26.17
C ALA A 234 2.16 7.23 27.25
N ASN A 235 1.73 8.48 27.08
CA ASN A 235 2.01 9.56 28.02
C ASN A 235 1.14 9.54 29.28
N TYR A 236 -0.04 8.91 29.27
CA TYR A 236 -0.83 8.72 30.51
C TYR A 236 -0.10 7.84 31.53
N LYS A 237 0.85 7.01 31.09
CA LYS A 237 1.64 6.13 31.95
C LYS A 237 3.04 6.67 32.28
N ARG A 238 3.51 7.76 31.66
CA ARG A 238 4.93 8.20 31.67
C ARG A 238 5.20 9.55 32.33
N GLY A 239 4.41 9.97 33.32
CA GLY A 239 4.58 11.25 34.03
C GLY A 239 5.86 11.45 34.86
N ALA A 240 6.99 10.78 34.57
CA ALA A 240 8.18 10.82 35.45
C ALA A 240 9.58 10.86 34.80
N ALA A 241 9.77 10.82 33.47
CA ALA A 241 11.14 10.83 32.90
C ALA A 241 11.24 11.63 31.58
N GLY A 242 11.85 12.82 31.64
CA GLY A 242 11.91 13.83 30.58
C GLY A 242 12.92 13.61 29.45
N THR A 243 13.18 12.38 29.01
CA THR A 243 14.25 12.07 28.03
C THR A 243 13.80 11.34 26.75
N HIS A 244 12.50 11.25 26.46
CA HIS A 244 11.98 10.35 25.41
C HIS A 244 11.35 11.00 24.15
N GLY A 245 11.43 12.32 23.97
CA GLY A 245 10.82 12.99 22.80
C GLY A 245 11.32 12.47 21.44
N GLY A 246 12.58 12.03 21.35
CA GLY A 246 13.17 11.50 20.12
C GLY A 246 12.58 10.15 19.66
N SER A 247 12.22 9.26 20.59
CA SER A 247 11.59 7.98 20.23
C SER A 247 10.13 8.18 19.81
N GLU A 248 9.40 9.07 20.47
CA GLU A 248 8.03 9.44 20.10
C GLU A 248 7.97 9.99 18.68
N ARG A 249 8.85 10.94 18.34
CA ARG A 249 8.93 11.49 16.97
C ARG A 249 9.16 10.40 15.93
N THR A 250 10.07 9.49 16.19
CA THR A 250 10.43 8.42 15.26
C THR A 250 9.24 7.48 15.02
N GLU A 251 8.48 7.15 16.06
CA GLU A 251 7.26 6.34 15.97
C GLU A 251 6.15 7.04 15.16
N VAL A 252 5.92 8.34 15.38
CA VAL A 252 4.91 9.10 14.63
C VAL A 252 5.33 9.28 13.18
N LEU A 253 6.60 9.58 12.90
CA LEU A 253 7.14 9.65 11.54
C LEU A 253 6.96 8.32 10.80
N ALA A 254 7.26 7.19 11.45
CA ALA A 254 7.02 5.88 10.87
C ALA A 254 5.53 5.69 10.56
N SER A 255 4.64 6.07 11.49
CA SER A 255 3.19 5.96 11.31
C SER A 255 2.66 6.83 10.16
N LEU A 256 3.17 8.06 10.01
CA LEU A 256 2.88 8.95 8.89
C LEU A 256 3.23 8.31 7.54
N GLN A 257 4.33 7.56 7.44
CA GLN A 257 4.72 6.91 6.19
C GLN A 257 3.74 5.81 5.78
N TYR A 258 3.35 4.95 6.73
CA TYR A 258 2.31 3.95 6.49
C TYR A 258 0.97 4.60 6.15
N LEU A 259 0.64 5.71 6.81
CA LEU A 259 -0.56 6.49 6.49
C LEU A 259 -0.50 7.06 5.07
N ASN A 260 0.61 7.66 4.64
CA ASN A 260 0.77 8.18 3.27
C ASN A 260 0.59 7.08 2.22
N ALA A 261 1.15 5.89 2.46
CA ALA A 261 0.97 4.72 1.61
C ALA A 261 -0.50 4.36 1.45
N LEU A 262 -1.18 4.21 2.59
CA LEU A 262 -2.61 3.88 2.64
C LEU A 262 -3.44 4.98 1.96
N LEU A 263 -3.16 6.25 2.24
CA LEU A 263 -3.89 7.38 1.65
C LEU A 263 -3.69 7.48 0.14
N ARG A 264 -2.53 7.11 -0.41
CA ARG A 264 -2.34 7.03 -1.87
C ARG A 264 -3.26 6.00 -2.52
N GLU A 265 -3.52 4.89 -1.85
CA GLU A 265 -4.43 3.85 -2.32
C GLU A 265 -5.90 4.21 -2.10
N LEU A 266 -6.22 4.91 -1.00
CA LEU A 266 -7.58 5.26 -0.62
C LEU A 266 -8.10 6.54 -1.26
N LEU A 267 -7.26 7.55 -1.52
CA LEU A 267 -7.72 8.83 -2.07
C LEU A 267 -8.01 8.71 -3.58
N PRO A 268 -9.01 9.44 -4.11
CA PRO A 268 -9.28 9.46 -5.53
C PRO A 268 -8.09 10.02 -6.34
N GLY A 269 -7.99 9.56 -7.59
CA GLY A 269 -6.89 9.82 -8.51
C GLY A 269 -6.72 11.27 -8.90
#